data_AF-A0A1E7ENR9-F1
#
_entry.id   AF-A0A1E7ENR9-F1
#
_cell.length_a   1.000
_cell.length_b   1.000
_cell.length_c   1.000
_cell.angle_alpha   90.00
_cell.angle_beta   90.00
_cell.angle_gamma   90.00
#
_symmetry.space_group_name_H-M   'P 1'
#
loop_
_entity.id
_entity.type
_entity.pdbx_description
1 polymer ?
#
loop_
_entity_poly.entity_id
_entity_poly.type
_entity_poly.pdbx_seq_one_letter_code
_entity_poly.pdbx_strand_id
1 'polypeptide(L)'
;MDDDNIDNEENHQVQETEQEQIAAAATTTAAAKQRRLLKLISVLEKKDKFSLRTRDKTDELVENFLENLEDDIHEMLCDNDIMGEDGEEYGGLDSDRDTEAEVETAIRFFPEVLSRREDQFDGNIYPIQLLALARDDEDGDLQCNVKAVSFIPIVARLAIEFGLFEEDKRGGLLCEYDYNEDKGDNVLYHLMIMGHEYIDTKYLQVLIQLRKLGLLKKEDIQRYDLLHNLCNGKSYSAEKRYHYFAENRFKFLVEWDPSALTQTYHDGQLPMHHAIFSIQGFRLVFAAGIHYYPKKKGISLLFRKDDHDKTSFQYACRDFGYQTVVKVIEETVVDHHHFNDDLDDDADGPYNIVNALITAAVDEDIHLDCVYFLLRRQPDILQKLLSSASIITMAATAAADMVVFNSNNNDISPKKRKRKEQAEGL
;
A
#
# COMPACT_ATOMS: atom_id res chain seq x y z
N MET A 1 -34.71 26.77 -54.25
CA MET A 1 -33.23 26.75 -54.29
C MET A 1 -32.94 25.40 -53.71
N ASP A 2 -32.94 24.44 -54.60
CA ASP A 2 -33.02 23.01 -54.36
C ASP A 2 -31.99 22.39 -55.29
N ASP A 3 -31.29 21.40 -54.76
CA ASP A 3 -30.36 20.44 -55.38
C ASP A 3 -29.01 20.46 -54.67
N ASP A 4 -28.79 19.42 -53.85
CA ASP A 4 -27.51 18.75 -53.61
C ASP A 4 -27.76 17.60 -52.62
N ASN A 5 -28.21 16.45 -53.14
CA ASN A 5 -28.35 15.20 -52.37
C ASN A 5 -28.23 13.98 -53.29
N ILE A 6 -27.04 13.70 -53.80
CA ILE A 6 -26.72 12.49 -54.56
C ILE A 6 -25.29 12.05 -54.18
N ASP A 7 -25.10 10.74 -54.03
CA ASP A 7 -23.84 9.97 -53.82
C ASP A 7 -23.37 9.68 -52.38
N ASN A 8 -24.12 8.84 -51.65
CA ASN A 8 -23.58 8.10 -50.48
C ASN A 8 -23.94 6.60 -50.44
N GLU A 9 -24.52 6.03 -51.50
CA GLU A 9 -24.93 4.61 -51.54
C GLU A 9 -23.83 3.67 -52.08
N GLU A 10 -22.91 4.13 -52.94
CA GLU A 10 -21.84 3.27 -53.49
C GLU A 10 -20.76 2.90 -52.46
N ASN A 11 -20.59 3.68 -51.39
CA ASN A 11 -19.56 3.42 -50.38
C ASN A 11 -19.95 2.28 -49.40
N HIS A 12 -21.24 1.93 -49.31
CA HIS A 12 -21.71 0.89 -48.39
C HIS A 12 -21.52 -0.54 -48.94
N GLN A 13 -21.67 -0.74 -50.25
CA GLN A 13 -21.49 -2.07 -50.85
C GLN A 13 -20.04 -2.56 -50.86
N VAL A 14 -19.07 -1.64 -50.95
CA VAL A 14 -17.63 -1.99 -50.92
C VAL A 14 -17.20 -2.43 -49.51
N GLN A 15 -17.72 -1.79 -48.45
CA GLN A 15 -17.41 -2.20 -47.07
C GLN A 15 -17.97 -3.57 -46.71
N GLU A 16 -19.19 -3.90 -47.14
CA GLU A 16 -19.79 -5.22 -46.87
C GLU A 16 -19.02 -6.35 -47.55
N THR A 17 -18.55 -6.15 -48.78
CA THR A 17 -17.79 -7.17 -49.52
C THR A 17 -16.38 -7.38 -48.98
N GLU A 18 -15.69 -6.33 -48.52
CA GLU A 18 -14.39 -6.47 -47.85
C GLU A 18 -14.53 -7.20 -46.50
N GLN A 19 -15.55 -6.87 -45.72
CA GLN A 19 -15.78 -7.50 -44.42
C GLN A 19 -16.11 -9.00 -44.55
N GLU A 20 -16.87 -9.38 -45.58
CA GLU A 20 -17.18 -10.79 -45.88
C GLU A 20 -15.94 -11.58 -46.32
N GLN A 21 -15.06 -10.96 -47.13
CA GLN A 21 -13.79 -11.58 -47.52
C GLN A 21 -12.84 -11.77 -46.33
N ILE A 22 -12.74 -10.79 -45.43
CA ILE A 22 -11.94 -10.89 -44.21
C ILE A 22 -12.47 -12.00 -43.30
N ALA A 23 -13.79 -12.10 -43.13
CA ALA A 23 -14.41 -13.17 -42.33
C ALA A 23 -14.16 -14.57 -42.94
N ALA A 24 -14.25 -14.70 -44.26
CA ALA A 24 -13.97 -15.96 -44.95
C ALA A 24 -12.49 -16.38 -44.85
N ALA A 25 -11.56 -15.43 -44.98
CA ALA A 25 -10.13 -15.66 -44.81
C ALA A 25 -9.77 -16.04 -43.36
N ALA A 26 -10.38 -15.40 -42.36
CA ALA A 26 -10.20 -15.74 -40.95
C ALA A 26 -10.70 -17.17 -40.65
N THR A 27 -11.86 -17.53 -41.19
CA THR A 27 -12.49 -18.86 -40.98
C THR A 27 -11.64 -19.98 -41.60
N THR A 28 -11.15 -19.78 -42.82
CA THR A 28 -10.29 -20.77 -43.50
C THR A 28 -8.95 -20.95 -42.77
N THR A 29 -8.38 -19.86 -42.25
CA THR A 29 -7.16 -19.90 -41.45
C THR A 29 -7.35 -20.65 -40.13
N ALA A 30 -8.45 -20.39 -39.42
CA ALA A 30 -8.79 -21.09 -38.17
C ALA A 30 -8.98 -22.60 -38.39
N ALA A 31 -9.72 -22.99 -39.44
CA ALA A 31 -9.91 -24.40 -39.79
C ALA A 31 -8.59 -25.11 -40.13
N ALA A 32 -7.67 -24.43 -40.83
CA ALA A 32 -6.36 -24.95 -41.14
C ALA A 32 -5.49 -25.14 -39.88
N LYS A 33 -5.52 -24.18 -38.94
CA LYS A 33 -4.85 -24.30 -37.63
C LYS A 33 -5.39 -25.50 -36.84
N GLN A 34 -6.72 -25.63 -36.73
CA GLN A 34 -7.36 -26.76 -36.04
C GLN A 34 -6.98 -28.11 -36.64
N ARG A 35 -6.93 -28.20 -37.97
CA ARG A 35 -6.51 -29.44 -38.66
C ARG A 35 -5.06 -29.82 -38.35
N ARG A 36 -4.15 -28.84 -38.25
CA ARG A 36 -2.76 -29.08 -37.87
C ARG A 36 -2.66 -29.56 -36.42
N LEU A 37 -3.39 -28.94 -35.51
CA LEU A 37 -3.44 -29.34 -34.09
C LEU A 37 -3.96 -30.77 -33.91
N LEU A 38 -5.08 -31.12 -34.53
CA LEU A 38 -5.63 -32.49 -34.48
C LEU A 38 -4.66 -33.52 -35.06
N LYS A 39 -3.91 -33.15 -36.11
CA LYS A 39 -2.87 -34.01 -36.68
C LYS A 39 -1.71 -34.20 -35.70
N LEU A 40 -1.26 -33.14 -35.03
CA LEU A 40 -0.21 -33.21 -34.00
C LEU A 40 -0.65 -34.11 -32.84
N ILE A 41 -1.84 -33.89 -32.28
CA ILE A 41 -2.43 -34.73 -31.22
C ILE A 41 -2.45 -36.19 -31.66
N SER A 42 -2.93 -36.50 -32.87
CA SER A 42 -2.99 -37.89 -33.33
C SER A 42 -1.60 -38.53 -33.54
N VAL A 43 -0.57 -37.74 -33.87
CA VAL A 43 0.82 -38.23 -33.93
C VAL A 43 1.30 -38.56 -32.51
N LEU A 44 1.06 -37.69 -31.53
CA LEU A 44 1.47 -37.90 -30.14
C LEU A 44 0.74 -39.10 -29.50
N GLU A 45 -0.58 -39.23 -29.71
CA GLU A 45 -1.38 -40.36 -29.20
C GLU A 45 -0.93 -41.73 -29.73
N LYS A 46 -0.38 -41.77 -30.95
CA LYS A 46 0.05 -43.00 -31.61
C LYS A 46 1.55 -43.23 -31.53
N LYS A 47 2.27 -42.43 -30.74
CA LYS A 47 3.73 -42.41 -30.69
C LYS A 47 4.35 -43.81 -30.48
N ASP A 48 3.79 -44.62 -29.59
CA ASP A 48 4.30 -45.97 -29.28
C ASP A 48 4.21 -46.97 -30.45
N LYS A 49 3.43 -46.66 -31.48
CA LYS A 49 3.27 -47.50 -32.68
C LYS A 49 4.30 -47.18 -33.77
N PHE A 50 5.05 -46.09 -33.62
CA PHE A 50 6.09 -45.74 -34.58
C PHE A 50 7.41 -46.49 -34.31
N SER A 51 8.31 -46.48 -35.31
CA SER A 51 9.66 -47.04 -35.15
C SER A 51 10.43 -46.31 -34.05
N LEU A 52 11.40 -46.98 -33.42
CA LEU A 52 12.25 -46.39 -32.37
C LEU A 52 12.85 -45.05 -32.80
N ARG A 53 13.45 -44.99 -33.99
CA ARG A 53 14.01 -43.74 -34.56
C ARG A 53 12.99 -42.60 -34.65
N THR A 54 11.74 -42.90 -34.98
CA THR A 54 10.67 -41.88 -35.09
C THR A 54 10.20 -41.43 -33.72
N ARG A 55 10.13 -42.35 -32.75
CA ARG A 55 9.79 -42.05 -31.36
C ARG A 55 10.83 -41.11 -30.76
N ASP A 56 12.12 -41.47 -30.82
CA ASP A 56 13.21 -40.68 -30.25
C ASP A 56 13.25 -39.26 -30.82
N LYS A 57 13.03 -39.10 -32.13
CA LYS A 57 12.93 -37.77 -32.75
C LYS A 57 11.67 -36.99 -32.33
N THR A 58 10.58 -37.69 -32.05
CA THR A 58 9.34 -37.08 -31.56
C THR A 58 9.52 -36.64 -30.11
N ASP A 59 10.23 -37.44 -29.30
CA ASP A 59 10.66 -37.09 -27.93
C ASP A 59 11.47 -35.80 -27.92
N GLU A 60 12.57 -35.77 -28.68
CA GLU A 60 13.44 -34.58 -28.80
C GLU A 60 12.67 -33.32 -29.22
N LEU A 61 11.75 -33.42 -30.20
CA LEU A 61 10.94 -32.29 -30.64
C LEU A 61 9.92 -31.84 -29.59
N VAL A 62 9.39 -32.76 -28.79
CA VAL A 62 8.46 -32.43 -27.71
C VAL A 62 9.21 -31.77 -26.56
N GLU A 63 10.38 -32.28 -26.19
CA GLU A 63 11.24 -31.68 -25.16
C GLU A 63 11.60 -30.24 -25.53
N ASN A 64 12.15 -30.02 -26.73
CA ASN A 64 12.49 -28.68 -27.21
C ASN A 64 11.28 -27.74 -27.27
N PHE A 65 10.10 -28.26 -27.63
CA PHE A 65 8.88 -27.44 -27.66
C PHE A 65 8.44 -27.01 -26.26
N LEU A 66 8.53 -27.91 -25.28
CA LEU A 66 8.15 -27.62 -23.89
C LEU A 66 9.15 -26.65 -23.25
N GLU A 67 10.45 -26.84 -23.46
CA GLU A 67 11.50 -25.94 -22.97
C GLU A 67 11.32 -24.53 -23.52
N ASN A 68 11.17 -24.39 -24.85
CA ASN A 68 10.93 -23.08 -25.45
C ASN A 68 9.64 -22.42 -24.94
N LEU A 69 8.56 -23.19 -24.77
CA LEU A 69 7.30 -22.63 -24.26
C LEU A 69 7.41 -22.22 -22.78
N GLU A 70 8.16 -22.96 -21.97
CA GLU A 70 8.44 -22.61 -20.59
C GLU A 70 9.24 -21.30 -20.51
N ASP A 71 10.27 -21.18 -21.36
CA ASP A 71 11.10 -19.97 -21.46
C ASP A 71 10.28 -18.77 -21.96
N ASP A 72 9.44 -18.94 -23.00
CA ASP A 72 8.55 -17.89 -23.50
C ASP A 72 7.59 -17.38 -22.40
N ILE A 73 7.06 -18.29 -21.56
CA ILE A 73 6.19 -17.92 -20.44
C ILE A 73 6.95 -17.18 -19.35
N HIS A 74 8.19 -17.60 -19.06
CA HIS A 74 9.05 -16.92 -18.09
C HIS A 74 9.40 -15.52 -18.57
N GLU A 75 9.80 -15.37 -19.84
CA GLU A 75 10.08 -14.09 -20.48
C GLU A 75 8.85 -13.16 -20.43
N MET A 76 7.66 -13.66 -20.77
CA MET A 76 6.40 -12.89 -20.66
C MET A 76 6.11 -12.39 -19.23
N LEU A 77 6.51 -13.14 -18.19
CA LEU A 77 6.31 -12.75 -16.79
C LEU A 77 7.37 -11.75 -16.30
N CYS A 78 8.56 -11.78 -16.89
CA CYS A 78 9.71 -10.97 -16.49
C CYS A 78 9.85 -9.68 -17.32
N ASP A 79 9.37 -9.68 -18.57
CA ASP A 79 9.44 -8.53 -19.44
C ASP A 79 8.67 -7.36 -18.84
N ASN A 80 9.41 -6.29 -18.59
CA ASN A 80 8.94 -5.08 -17.96
C ASN A 80 9.46 -3.81 -18.66
N ASP A 81 9.94 -3.94 -19.89
CA ASP A 81 10.42 -2.85 -20.73
C ASP A 81 9.22 -2.13 -21.38
N ILE A 82 8.95 -0.87 -20.99
CA ILE A 82 7.78 -0.12 -21.50
C ILE A 82 8.00 0.38 -22.93
N MET A 83 9.25 0.65 -23.33
CA MET A 83 9.57 1.29 -24.59
C MET A 83 10.72 0.55 -25.26
N GLY A 84 10.42 -0.61 -25.84
CA GLY A 84 11.40 -1.34 -26.65
C GLY A 84 12.10 -0.39 -27.63
N GLU A 85 13.43 -0.51 -27.75
CA GLU A 85 14.32 0.46 -28.42
C GLU A 85 13.87 0.88 -29.84
N ASP A 86 13.08 0.04 -30.50
CA ASP A 86 12.57 0.22 -31.86
C ASP A 86 11.07 0.58 -31.95
N GLY A 87 10.43 0.92 -30.82
CA GLY A 87 8.99 1.12 -30.72
C GLY A 87 8.20 -0.20 -30.80
N GLU A 88 8.82 -1.29 -30.36
CA GLU A 88 8.18 -2.60 -30.29
C GLU A 88 7.05 -2.60 -29.26
N GLU A 89 6.04 -3.43 -29.52
CA GLU A 89 4.90 -3.60 -28.62
C GLU A 89 5.35 -4.33 -27.35
N TYR A 90 5.02 -3.76 -26.18
CA TYR A 90 5.28 -4.35 -24.86
C TYR A 90 5.01 -5.86 -24.82
N GLY A 91 6.07 -6.65 -24.60
CA GLY A 91 6.06 -8.12 -24.67
C GLY A 91 5.57 -8.79 -23.39
N GLY A 92 5.69 -8.12 -22.25
CA GLY A 92 5.24 -8.61 -20.95
C GLY A 92 3.73 -8.70 -20.79
N LEU A 93 3.28 -9.12 -19.60
CA LEU A 93 1.85 -9.23 -19.26
C LEU A 93 1.09 -7.90 -19.31
N ASP A 94 -0.01 -7.86 -20.08
CA ASP A 94 -0.83 -6.67 -20.27
C ASP A 94 -2.29 -6.93 -19.91
N SER A 95 -2.80 -6.25 -18.88
CA SER A 95 -4.20 -6.35 -18.43
C SER A 95 -5.25 -5.96 -19.48
N ASP A 96 -4.86 -5.23 -20.52
CA ASP A 96 -5.74 -4.86 -21.63
C ASP A 96 -5.84 -5.99 -22.69
N ARG A 97 -4.82 -6.86 -22.75
CA ARG A 97 -4.67 -7.93 -23.75
C ARG A 97 -4.95 -9.32 -23.16
N ASP A 98 -4.40 -9.58 -21.98
CA ASP A 98 -4.29 -10.89 -21.37
C ASP A 98 -5.32 -11.03 -20.24
N THR A 99 -5.97 -12.18 -20.15
CA THR A 99 -6.93 -12.47 -19.07
C THR A 99 -6.27 -13.26 -17.94
N GLU A 100 -6.77 -13.10 -16.71
CA GLU A 100 -6.32 -13.90 -15.57
C GLU A 100 -6.40 -15.42 -15.83
N ALA A 101 -7.40 -15.87 -16.59
CA ALA A 101 -7.57 -17.29 -16.91
C ALA A 101 -6.51 -17.82 -17.88
N GLU A 102 -6.06 -17.01 -18.84
CA GLU A 102 -4.97 -17.36 -19.76
C GLU A 102 -3.65 -17.44 -19.00
N VAL A 103 -3.36 -16.43 -18.17
CA VAL A 103 -2.16 -16.41 -17.32
C VAL A 103 -2.14 -17.59 -16.34
N GLU A 104 -3.27 -17.87 -15.68
CA GLU A 104 -3.40 -19.04 -14.81
C GLU A 104 -3.19 -20.35 -15.57
N THR A 105 -3.74 -20.46 -16.78
CA THR A 105 -3.56 -21.65 -17.61
C THR A 105 -2.08 -21.86 -17.93
N ALA A 106 -1.38 -20.82 -18.39
CA ALA A 106 0.04 -20.87 -18.72
C ALA A 106 0.90 -21.30 -17.51
N ILE A 107 0.71 -20.65 -16.36
CA ILE A 107 1.45 -20.96 -15.12
C ILE A 107 1.16 -22.39 -14.64
N ARG A 108 -0.07 -22.88 -14.78
CA ARG A 108 -0.40 -24.26 -14.37
C ARG A 108 0.30 -25.32 -15.23
N PHE A 109 0.68 -25.00 -16.46
CA PHE A 109 1.49 -25.89 -17.28
C PHE A 109 2.96 -25.92 -16.84
N PHE A 110 3.51 -24.79 -16.39
CA PHE A 110 4.91 -24.65 -15.99
C PHE A 110 5.04 -23.85 -14.69
N PRO A 111 4.69 -24.40 -13.52
CA PRO A 111 4.67 -23.63 -12.27
C PRO A 111 6.07 -23.15 -11.85
N GLU A 112 7.12 -23.88 -12.23
CA GLU A 112 8.51 -23.61 -11.85
C GLU A 112 8.99 -22.22 -12.29
N VAL A 113 8.42 -21.67 -13.37
CA VAL A 113 8.75 -20.33 -13.89
C VAL A 113 8.56 -19.24 -12.83
N LEU A 114 7.62 -19.39 -11.89
CA LEU A 114 7.38 -18.38 -10.84
C LEU A 114 8.54 -18.27 -9.83
N SER A 115 9.35 -19.31 -9.71
CA SER A 115 10.50 -19.36 -8.80
C SER A 115 11.84 -19.19 -9.51
N ARG A 116 11.82 -19.15 -10.84
CA ARG A 116 13.00 -18.94 -11.67
C ARG A 116 13.41 -17.48 -11.59
N ARG A 117 14.59 -17.24 -11.01
CA ARG A 117 15.18 -15.90 -10.88
C ARG A 117 15.70 -15.43 -12.23
N GLU A 118 15.63 -14.13 -12.44
CA GLU A 118 16.22 -13.47 -13.59
C GLU A 118 17.53 -12.76 -13.20
N ASP A 119 18.55 -12.93 -14.04
CA ASP A 119 19.91 -12.37 -13.85
C ASP A 119 20.08 -10.99 -14.50
N GLN A 120 19.03 -10.40 -15.07
CA GLN A 120 19.10 -9.13 -15.83
C GLN A 120 19.43 -7.92 -14.96
N PHE A 121 19.10 -7.99 -13.68
CA PHE A 121 19.46 -6.99 -12.70
C PHE A 121 20.64 -7.52 -11.90
N ASP A 122 21.51 -6.65 -11.41
CA ASP A 122 22.59 -7.02 -10.49
C ASP A 122 22.08 -7.66 -9.16
N GLY A 123 20.78 -8.01 -9.08
CA GLY A 123 20.15 -8.81 -8.04
C GLY A 123 19.23 -9.88 -8.63
N ASN A 124 19.08 -10.97 -7.88
CA ASN A 124 18.17 -12.07 -8.22
C ASN A 124 16.70 -11.65 -8.02
N ILE A 125 16.00 -11.30 -9.10
CA ILE A 125 14.60 -10.88 -9.03
C ILE A 125 13.67 -12.03 -9.42
N TYR A 126 12.57 -12.18 -8.68
CA TYR A 126 11.50 -13.12 -9.04
C TYR A 126 10.48 -12.46 -9.99
N PRO A 127 9.80 -13.22 -10.86
CA PRO A 127 8.84 -12.63 -11.79
C PRO A 127 7.75 -11.76 -11.13
N ILE A 128 7.23 -12.18 -9.97
CA ILE A 128 6.20 -11.41 -9.23
C ILE A 128 6.65 -9.99 -8.83
N GLN A 129 7.95 -9.80 -8.61
CA GLN A 129 8.54 -8.51 -8.32
C GLN A 129 8.56 -7.60 -9.55
N LEU A 130 8.82 -8.17 -10.74
CA LEU A 130 8.79 -7.47 -12.02
C LEU A 130 7.36 -7.10 -12.45
N LEU A 131 6.34 -7.83 -11.99
CA LEU A 131 4.94 -7.42 -12.22
C LEU A 131 4.57 -6.11 -11.51
N ALA A 132 5.33 -5.67 -10.51
CA ALA A 132 5.12 -4.37 -9.86
C ALA A 132 5.93 -3.25 -10.50
N LEU A 133 7.01 -3.57 -11.21
CA LEU A 133 8.05 -2.64 -11.65
C LEU A 133 8.23 -2.67 -13.16
N ALA A 134 8.39 -1.53 -13.78
CA ALA A 134 8.69 -1.42 -15.18
C ALA A 134 9.90 -0.52 -15.42
N ARG A 135 10.65 -0.76 -16.48
CA ARG A 135 11.83 0.03 -16.82
C ARG A 135 11.43 1.19 -17.72
N ASP A 136 11.98 2.36 -17.42
CA ASP A 136 11.97 3.50 -18.33
C ASP A 136 13.34 3.60 -19.01
N ASP A 137 13.37 3.49 -20.33
CA ASP A 137 14.61 3.42 -21.11
C ASP A 137 15.35 4.74 -21.20
N GLU A 138 14.68 5.87 -20.97
CA GLU A 138 15.32 7.19 -21.03
C GLU A 138 16.27 7.42 -19.85
N ASP A 139 15.82 7.08 -18.63
CA ASP A 139 16.50 7.44 -17.39
C ASP A 139 17.01 6.22 -16.60
N GLY A 140 16.58 5.01 -16.96
CA GLY A 140 16.82 3.79 -16.17
C GLY A 140 16.05 3.78 -14.85
N ASP A 141 15.14 4.74 -14.66
CA ASP A 141 14.30 4.84 -13.47
C ASP A 141 13.25 3.72 -13.48
N LEU A 142 13.08 3.11 -12.32
CA LEU A 142 12.00 2.13 -12.13
C LEU A 142 10.66 2.87 -12.06
N GLN A 143 9.74 2.48 -12.95
CA GLN A 143 8.35 2.91 -13.03
C GLN A 143 7.38 1.85 -12.52
N CYS A 144 6.11 2.20 -12.41
CA CYS A 144 5.05 1.22 -12.17
C CYS A 144 4.77 0.39 -13.41
N ASN A 145 4.70 -0.92 -13.24
CA ASN A 145 4.13 -1.78 -14.28
C ASN A 145 2.60 -1.74 -14.25
N VAL A 146 2.00 -0.66 -14.78
CA VAL A 146 0.53 -0.48 -14.81
C VAL A 146 -0.19 -1.50 -15.69
N LYS A 147 0.55 -2.16 -16.58
CA LYS A 147 0.10 -3.20 -17.50
C LYS A 147 -0.03 -4.55 -16.78
N ALA A 148 0.95 -4.91 -15.95
CA ALA A 148 1.03 -6.23 -15.33
C ALA A 148 0.55 -6.30 -13.86
N VAL A 149 0.49 -5.18 -13.13
CA VAL A 149 0.28 -5.20 -11.66
C VAL A 149 -0.98 -5.95 -11.21
N SER A 150 -2.04 -5.97 -12.02
CA SER A 150 -3.28 -6.67 -11.70
C SER A 150 -3.12 -8.19 -11.59
N PHE A 151 -2.05 -8.76 -12.15
CA PHE A 151 -1.79 -10.20 -12.09
C PHE A 151 -1.06 -10.63 -10.80
N ILE A 152 -0.55 -9.69 -9.99
CA ILE A 152 0.15 -10.01 -8.73
C ILE A 152 -0.68 -10.94 -7.81
N PRO A 153 -1.98 -10.70 -7.55
CA PRO A 153 -2.75 -11.54 -6.65
C PRO A 153 -2.91 -12.99 -7.14
N ILE A 154 -3.10 -13.20 -8.45
CA ILE A 154 -3.25 -14.54 -9.02
C ILE A 154 -1.90 -15.28 -9.05
N VAL A 155 -0.81 -14.59 -9.38
CA VAL A 155 0.54 -15.16 -9.38
C VAL A 155 0.96 -15.57 -7.96
N ALA A 156 0.76 -14.71 -6.95
CA ALA A 156 1.05 -15.05 -5.57
C ALA A 156 0.24 -16.26 -5.07
N ARG A 157 -1.05 -16.30 -5.42
CA ARG A 157 -1.95 -17.42 -5.06
C ARG A 157 -1.47 -18.73 -5.68
N LEU A 158 -1.12 -18.75 -6.96
CA LEU A 158 -0.61 -19.94 -7.65
C LEU A 158 0.74 -20.38 -7.08
N ALA A 159 1.65 -19.45 -6.82
CA ALA A 159 2.92 -19.76 -6.18
C ALA A 159 2.76 -20.46 -4.82
N ILE A 160 1.75 -20.06 -4.03
CA ILE A 160 1.39 -20.73 -2.76
C ILE A 160 0.78 -22.10 -3.03
N GLU A 161 -0.14 -22.21 -3.98
CA GLU A 161 -0.79 -23.47 -4.35
C GLU A 161 0.23 -24.56 -4.72
N PHE A 162 1.28 -24.18 -5.47
CA PHE A 162 2.35 -25.06 -5.89
C PHE A 162 3.47 -25.25 -4.84
N GLY A 163 3.43 -24.52 -3.72
CA GLY A 163 4.44 -24.64 -2.66
C GLY A 163 5.84 -24.23 -3.11
N LEU A 164 5.95 -23.25 -4.01
CA LEU A 164 7.22 -22.82 -4.61
C LEU A 164 8.09 -21.97 -3.68
N PHE A 165 7.49 -21.45 -2.60
CA PHE A 165 8.14 -20.59 -1.63
C PHE A 165 7.81 -21.04 -0.21
N GLU A 166 8.65 -20.65 0.74
CA GLU A 166 8.36 -20.78 2.18
C GLU A 166 7.06 -20.01 2.54
N GLU A 167 6.33 -20.51 3.53
CA GLU A 167 5.00 -19.99 3.90
C GLU A 167 5.05 -18.50 4.29
N ASP A 168 6.12 -18.07 4.95
CA ASP A 168 6.33 -16.68 5.36
C ASP A 168 6.62 -15.75 4.18
N LYS A 169 7.12 -16.27 3.05
CA LYS A 169 7.33 -15.51 1.80
C LYS A 169 6.04 -15.25 1.03
N ARG A 170 4.95 -15.95 1.35
CA ARG A 170 3.60 -15.76 0.81
C ARG A 170 3.57 -15.70 -0.72
N GLY A 171 4.11 -16.73 -1.35
CA GLY A 171 4.13 -16.84 -2.82
C GLY A 171 5.05 -15.82 -3.50
N GLY A 172 6.16 -15.48 -2.84
CA GLY A 172 7.14 -14.52 -3.35
C GLY A 172 6.85 -13.06 -3.03
N LEU A 173 5.66 -12.71 -2.52
CA LEU A 173 5.29 -11.34 -2.19
C LEU A 173 6.25 -10.65 -1.21
N LEU A 174 6.82 -11.41 -0.27
CA LEU A 174 7.78 -10.93 0.73
C LEU A 174 9.21 -11.38 0.45
N CYS A 175 9.52 -11.78 -0.78
CA CYS A 175 10.92 -11.93 -1.17
C CYS A 175 11.55 -10.55 -1.20
N GLU A 176 12.68 -10.42 -0.52
CA GLU A 176 13.47 -9.20 -0.48
C GLU A 176 14.50 -9.21 -1.61
N TYR A 177 14.84 -8.07 -2.18
CA TYR A 177 15.92 -7.98 -3.16
C TYR A 177 17.28 -8.13 -2.45
N ASP A 178 18.20 -8.83 -3.11
CA ASP A 178 19.57 -9.00 -2.62
C ASP A 178 20.45 -7.73 -2.83
N TYR A 179 19.90 -6.65 -3.40
CA TYR A 179 20.70 -5.54 -3.93
C TYR A 179 21.19 -4.51 -2.90
N ASN A 180 20.45 -4.31 -1.79
CA ASN A 180 20.76 -3.27 -0.81
C ASN A 180 20.91 -3.86 0.60
N GLU A 181 21.99 -3.48 1.30
CA GLU A 181 22.19 -3.81 2.73
C GLU A 181 21.09 -3.18 3.61
N ASP A 182 20.46 -2.11 3.13
CA ASP A 182 19.36 -1.42 3.81
C ASP A 182 17.99 -1.97 3.33
N LYS A 183 17.54 -3.02 4.03
CA LYS A 183 16.17 -3.56 4.12
C LYS A 183 15.32 -3.67 2.85
N GLY A 184 14.96 -4.92 2.54
CA GLY A 184 13.56 -5.33 2.60
C GLY A 184 12.60 -4.91 1.47
N ASP A 185 13.12 -4.33 0.39
CA ASP A 185 12.33 -4.05 -0.81
C ASP A 185 11.62 -5.33 -1.25
N ASN A 186 10.30 -5.32 -1.27
CA ASN A 186 9.49 -6.46 -1.68
C ASN A 186 8.28 -5.95 -2.47
N VAL A 187 7.43 -6.86 -2.94
CA VAL A 187 6.29 -6.48 -3.80
C VAL A 187 5.39 -5.46 -3.09
N LEU A 188 5.16 -5.59 -1.78
CA LEU A 188 4.34 -4.64 -1.03
C LEU A 188 4.99 -3.26 -0.94
N TYR A 189 6.32 -3.19 -0.83
CA TYR A 189 7.07 -1.94 -0.85
C TYR A 189 6.91 -1.21 -2.19
N HIS A 190 7.06 -1.92 -3.32
CA HIS A 190 6.91 -1.31 -4.65
C HIS A 190 5.48 -0.83 -4.92
N LEU A 191 4.48 -1.52 -4.36
CA LEU A 191 3.10 -1.04 -4.37
C LEU A 191 2.88 0.25 -3.56
N MET A 192 3.86 0.75 -2.79
CA MET A 192 3.75 2.00 -2.03
C MET A 192 4.47 3.18 -2.69
N ILE A 193 5.70 3.00 -3.16
CA ILE A 193 6.61 4.11 -3.48
C ILE A 193 6.22 4.92 -4.72
N MET A 194 5.43 4.34 -5.62
CA MET A 194 5.17 4.94 -6.91
C MET A 194 3.84 5.69 -6.96
N GLY A 195 3.85 6.93 -7.48
CA GLY A 195 2.72 7.86 -7.38
C GLY A 195 2.31 8.51 -8.70
N HIS A 196 1.19 8.06 -9.26
CA HIS A 196 0.37 8.83 -10.19
C HIS A 196 -1.12 8.56 -9.89
N GLU A 197 -2.01 9.49 -10.21
CA GLU A 197 -3.44 9.39 -9.84
C GLU A 197 -4.11 8.14 -10.39
N TYR A 198 -3.89 7.86 -11.67
CA TYR A 198 -4.40 6.65 -12.32
C TYR A 198 -3.85 5.35 -11.68
N ILE A 199 -2.60 5.38 -11.23
CA ILE A 199 -1.90 4.24 -10.64
C ILE A 199 -2.43 3.93 -9.24
N ASP A 200 -2.76 4.98 -8.47
CA ASP A 200 -3.26 4.84 -7.10
C ASP A 200 -4.50 3.94 -7.03
N THR A 201 -5.40 4.05 -8.01
CA THR A 201 -6.61 3.22 -8.09
C THR A 201 -6.28 1.76 -8.39
N LYS A 202 -5.42 1.48 -9.39
CA LYS A 202 -5.04 0.10 -9.74
C LYS A 202 -4.31 -0.58 -8.58
N TYR A 203 -3.36 0.11 -7.95
CA TYR A 203 -2.59 -0.46 -6.84
C TYR A 203 -3.47 -0.68 -5.61
N LEU A 204 -4.41 0.23 -5.32
CA LEU A 204 -5.40 0.01 -4.27
C LEU A 204 -6.25 -1.25 -4.54
N GLN A 205 -6.69 -1.48 -5.77
CA GLN A 205 -7.44 -2.70 -6.11
C GLN A 205 -6.62 -3.96 -5.83
N VAL A 206 -5.34 -3.96 -6.18
CA VAL A 206 -4.41 -5.06 -5.87
C VAL A 206 -4.27 -5.27 -4.36
N LEU A 207 -4.05 -4.21 -3.57
CA LEU A 207 -3.98 -4.31 -2.09
C LEU A 207 -5.28 -4.86 -1.48
N ILE A 208 -6.44 -4.44 -1.98
CA ILE A 208 -7.75 -4.95 -1.56
C ILE A 208 -7.87 -6.46 -1.87
N GLN A 209 -7.44 -6.89 -3.06
CA GLN A 209 -7.46 -8.30 -3.43
C GLN A 209 -6.49 -9.12 -2.57
N LEU A 210 -5.26 -8.65 -2.37
CA LEU A 210 -4.28 -9.30 -1.48
C LEU A 210 -4.80 -9.43 -0.04
N ARG A 211 -5.50 -8.41 0.47
CA ARG A 211 -6.18 -8.48 1.77
C ARG A 211 -7.28 -9.52 1.80
N LYS A 212 -8.14 -9.57 0.77
CA LYS A 212 -9.23 -10.56 0.67
C LYS A 212 -8.72 -12.00 0.60
N LEU A 213 -7.56 -12.20 -0.03
CA LEU A 213 -6.86 -13.49 -0.10
C LEU A 213 -6.10 -13.83 1.19
N GLY A 214 -6.02 -12.92 2.18
CA GLY A 214 -5.24 -13.11 3.40
C GLY A 214 -3.72 -13.02 3.19
N LEU A 215 -3.29 -12.54 2.02
CA LEU A 215 -1.88 -12.39 1.66
C LEU A 215 -1.28 -11.07 2.14
N LEU A 216 -2.08 -10.01 2.22
CA LEU A 216 -1.71 -8.79 2.95
C LEU A 216 -2.33 -8.84 4.34
N LYS A 217 -1.50 -8.68 5.37
CA LYS A 217 -1.89 -8.71 6.78
C LYS A 217 -1.69 -7.34 7.41
N LYS A 218 -2.40 -7.10 8.51
CA LYS A 218 -2.32 -5.81 9.22
C LYS A 218 -0.90 -5.54 9.70
N GLU A 219 -0.22 -6.57 10.19
CA GLU A 219 1.13 -6.49 10.72
C GLU A 219 2.17 -6.08 9.66
N ASP A 220 1.87 -6.31 8.38
CA ASP A 220 2.77 -5.94 7.28
C ASP A 220 2.90 -4.43 7.11
N ILE A 221 1.82 -3.69 7.41
CA ILE A 221 1.80 -2.23 7.32
C ILE A 221 2.92 -1.64 8.18
N GLN A 222 3.09 -2.20 9.38
CA GLN A 222 4.14 -1.78 10.30
C GLN A 222 5.47 -2.44 10.01
N ARG A 223 5.47 -3.75 9.74
CA ARG A 223 6.69 -4.56 9.57
C ARG A 223 7.53 -4.09 8.38
N TYR A 224 6.89 -3.68 7.30
CA TYR A 224 7.53 -3.21 6.07
C TYR A 224 7.36 -1.70 5.89
N ASP A 225 7.00 -0.97 6.95
CA ASP A 225 6.88 0.48 6.97
C ASP A 225 6.05 1.04 5.80
N LEU A 226 5.01 0.31 5.36
CA LEU A 226 4.28 0.59 4.12
C LEU A 226 3.70 2.01 4.10
N LEU A 227 3.22 2.48 5.25
CA LEU A 227 2.68 3.84 5.38
C LEU A 227 3.78 4.92 5.24
N HIS A 228 4.98 4.68 5.78
CA HIS A 228 6.12 5.58 5.61
C HIS A 228 6.53 5.64 4.14
N ASN A 229 6.67 4.48 3.50
CA ASN A 229 7.07 4.38 2.10
C ASN A 229 6.06 5.08 1.17
N LEU A 230 4.76 4.93 1.44
CA LEU A 230 3.71 5.63 0.71
C LEU A 230 3.78 7.15 0.91
N CYS A 231 4.07 7.61 2.13
CA CYS A 231 4.21 9.04 2.42
C CYS A 231 5.53 9.62 1.90
N ASN A 232 6.56 8.79 1.67
CA ASN A 232 7.89 9.24 1.31
C ASN A 232 7.95 9.87 -0.08
N GLY A 233 7.02 9.58 -0.99
CA GLY A 233 6.71 10.38 -2.19
C GLY A 233 7.88 10.82 -3.10
N LYS A 234 9.10 10.37 -2.81
CA LYS A 234 10.32 10.71 -3.52
C LYS A 234 10.32 9.81 -4.75
N SER A 235 9.92 10.39 -5.87
CA SER A 235 10.33 9.86 -7.16
C SER A 235 11.85 9.99 -7.25
N TYR A 236 12.52 8.92 -7.65
CA TYR A 236 13.97 8.91 -7.86
C TYR A 236 14.41 9.82 -9.02
N SER A 237 13.47 10.19 -9.90
CA SER A 237 13.71 11.17 -10.96
C SER A 237 13.94 12.57 -10.38
N ALA A 238 15.21 12.96 -10.31
CA ALA A 238 15.64 14.28 -9.82
C ALA A 238 15.07 15.45 -10.66
N GLU A 239 14.57 15.18 -11.86
CA GLU A 239 14.22 16.20 -12.85
C GLU A 239 12.71 16.48 -12.95
N LYS A 240 11.82 15.56 -12.51
CA LYS A 240 10.35 15.73 -12.63
C LYS A 240 9.64 15.66 -11.28
N ARG A 241 9.42 16.85 -10.68
CA ARG A 241 8.71 17.06 -9.39
C ARG A 241 7.19 16.84 -9.46
N TYR A 242 6.74 15.67 -9.89
CA TYR A 242 5.33 15.32 -9.72
C TYR A 242 5.12 14.74 -8.32
N HIS A 243 4.87 15.62 -7.35
CA HIS A 243 4.55 15.24 -5.96
C HIS A 243 3.08 14.82 -5.84
N TYR A 244 2.70 13.74 -6.51
CA TYR A 244 1.38 13.14 -6.33
C TYR A 244 1.32 12.38 -5.01
N PHE A 245 0.33 12.69 -4.16
CA PHE A 245 0.08 11.96 -2.91
C PHE A 245 -0.99 10.90 -3.15
N ALA A 246 -0.65 9.64 -2.89
CA ALA A 246 -1.49 8.46 -3.08
C ALA A 246 -2.62 8.36 -2.04
N GLU A 247 -3.61 9.25 -2.16
CA GLU A 247 -4.66 9.47 -1.17
C GLU A 247 -5.49 8.21 -0.90
N ASN A 248 -5.84 7.42 -1.92
CA ASN A 248 -6.71 6.27 -1.73
C ASN A 248 -5.98 5.11 -1.04
N ARG A 249 -4.73 4.84 -1.43
CA ARG A 249 -3.88 3.88 -0.71
C ARG A 249 -3.62 4.33 0.72
N PHE A 250 -3.39 5.63 0.93
CA PHE A 250 -3.14 6.18 2.27
C PHE A 250 -4.33 5.94 3.19
N LYS A 251 -5.54 6.32 2.75
CA LYS A 251 -6.76 6.08 3.51
C LYS A 251 -6.96 4.60 3.80
N PHE A 252 -6.78 3.73 2.81
CA PHE A 252 -6.92 2.29 2.98
C PHE A 252 -5.99 1.73 4.07
N LEU A 253 -4.71 2.12 4.08
CA LEU A 253 -3.76 1.66 5.09
C LEU A 253 -4.08 2.20 6.49
N VAL A 254 -4.39 3.49 6.58
CA VAL A 254 -4.68 4.14 7.86
C VAL A 254 -5.98 3.63 8.47
N GLU A 255 -7.04 3.46 7.67
CA GLU A 255 -8.30 2.89 8.15
C GLU A 255 -8.12 1.46 8.67
N TRP A 256 -7.20 0.70 8.07
CA TRP A 256 -6.90 -0.66 8.49
C TRP A 256 -6.00 -0.71 9.74
N ASP A 257 -4.97 0.13 9.78
CA ASP A 257 -4.10 0.25 10.95
C ASP A 257 -3.70 1.70 11.27
N PRO A 258 -4.51 2.40 12.09
CA PRO A 258 -4.20 3.77 12.48
C PRO A 258 -2.89 3.88 13.28
N SER A 259 -2.45 2.80 13.94
CA SER A 259 -1.24 2.85 14.78
C SER A 259 0.05 3.07 13.99
N ALA A 260 0.04 2.77 12.69
CA ALA A 260 1.12 3.11 11.76
C ALA A 260 1.37 4.63 11.67
N LEU A 261 0.37 5.50 11.92
CA LEU A 261 0.56 6.96 11.96
C LEU A 261 1.50 7.43 13.08
N THR A 262 1.66 6.62 14.13
CA THR A 262 2.46 6.94 15.32
C THR A 262 3.77 6.16 15.38
N GLN A 263 3.97 5.23 14.45
CA GLN A 263 5.20 4.46 14.33
C GLN A 263 6.31 5.34 13.77
N THR A 264 7.46 5.29 14.42
CA THR A 264 8.67 5.96 13.96
C THR A 264 9.47 5.05 13.04
N TYR A 265 10.03 5.62 11.98
CA TYR A 265 11.02 4.99 11.12
C TYR A 265 12.42 5.08 11.75
N HIS A 266 13.47 4.71 11.01
CA HIS A 266 14.85 4.59 11.50
C HIS A 266 15.41 5.83 12.21
N ASP A 267 15.02 7.03 11.75
CA ASP A 267 15.53 8.29 12.29
C ASP A 267 14.52 8.99 13.22
N GLY A 268 13.65 8.23 13.88
CA GLY A 268 12.57 8.79 14.72
C GLY A 268 11.45 9.48 13.92
N GLN A 269 11.52 9.44 12.58
CA GLN A 269 10.58 10.12 11.69
C GLN A 269 9.21 9.43 11.68
N LEU A 270 8.14 10.21 11.83
CA LEU A 270 6.75 9.78 11.60
C LEU A 270 6.36 9.85 10.11
N PRO A 271 5.28 9.18 9.66
CA PRO A 271 4.80 9.30 8.28
C PRO A 271 4.51 10.76 7.87
N MET A 272 4.16 11.59 8.85
CA MET A 272 3.95 13.03 8.64
C MET A 272 5.22 13.79 8.24
N HIS A 273 6.41 13.35 8.65
CA HIS A 273 7.69 13.93 8.22
C HIS A 273 7.94 13.66 6.74
N HIS A 274 7.48 12.50 6.25
CA HIS A 274 7.57 12.12 4.85
C HIS A 274 6.51 12.83 3.99
N ALA A 275 5.30 13.05 4.51
CA ALA A 275 4.22 13.67 3.76
C ALA A 275 4.41 15.16 3.40
N ILE A 276 5.49 15.80 3.87
CA ILE A 276 5.81 17.22 3.60
C ILE A 276 6.18 17.51 2.13
N PHE A 277 6.31 16.51 1.27
CA PHE A 277 6.57 16.74 -0.17
C PHE A 277 5.38 17.40 -0.89
N SER A 278 4.20 17.35 -0.29
CA SER A 278 3.00 18.02 -0.79
C SER A 278 2.22 18.60 0.38
N ILE A 279 1.77 19.85 0.25
CA ILE A 279 0.90 20.47 1.26
C ILE A 279 -0.41 19.68 1.45
N GLN A 280 -0.89 19.03 0.37
CA GLN A 280 -2.06 18.17 0.43
C GLN A 280 -1.76 16.86 1.16
N GLY A 281 -0.60 16.25 0.92
CA GLY A 281 -0.16 15.07 1.66
C GLY A 281 -0.04 15.36 3.15
N PHE A 282 0.65 16.46 3.50
CA PHE A 282 0.75 16.95 4.87
C PHE A 282 -0.63 17.14 5.52
N ARG A 283 -1.57 17.80 4.83
CA ARG A 283 -2.95 17.99 5.30
C ARG A 283 -3.65 16.66 5.57
N LEU A 284 -3.56 15.71 4.64
CA LEU A 284 -4.21 14.40 4.75
C LEU A 284 -3.67 13.58 5.93
N VAL A 285 -2.34 13.52 6.09
CA VAL A 285 -1.73 12.82 7.22
C VAL A 285 -2.08 13.49 8.55
N PHE A 286 -2.12 14.82 8.59
CA PHE A 286 -2.56 15.53 9.79
C PHE A 286 -4.04 15.31 10.12
N ALA A 287 -4.92 15.38 9.11
CA ALA A 287 -6.34 15.08 9.25
C ALA A 287 -6.57 13.67 9.79
N ALA A 288 -5.84 12.67 9.29
CA ALA A 288 -5.87 11.32 9.81
C ALA A 288 -5.37 11.24 11.26
N GLY A 289 -4.28 11.93 11.58
CA GLY A 289 -3.71 12.01 12.93
C GLY A 289 -4.71 12.54 13.95
N ILE A 290 -5.41 13.63 13.65
CA ILE A 290 -6.46 14.16 14.54
C ILE A 290 -7.70 13.26 14.58
N HIS A 291 -8.06 12.62 13.46
CA HIS A 291 -9.23 11.75 13.40
C HIS A 291 -9.09 10.51 14.29
N TYR A 292 -7.96 9.81 14.19
CA TYR A 292 -7.74 8.59 14.98
C TYR A 292 -7.16 8.86 16.37
N TYR A 293 -6.58 10.04 16.60
CA TYR A 293 -5.99 10.42 17.89
C TYR A 293 -6.42 11.81 18.41
N PRO A 294 -7.73 12.11 18.50
CA PRO A 294 -8.25 13.46 18.69
C PRO A 294 -7.83 14.12 20.01
N LYS A 295 -7.63 13.35 21.08
CA LYS A 295 -7.49 13.93 22.43
C LYS A 295 -6.15 14.62 22.70
N LYS A 296 -5.04 13.91 22.46
CA LYS A 296 -3.70 14.32 22.90
C LYS A 296 -2.66 14.16 21.80
N LYS A 297 -2.66 12.98 21.17
CA LYS A 297 -1.57 12.60 20.27
C LYS A 297 -1.69 13.27 18.91
N GLY A 298 -2.90 13.45 18.36
CA GLY A 298 -3.11 13.98 17.00
C GLY A 298 -2.42 15.32 16.74
N ILE A 299 -2.70 16.34 17.57
CA ILE A 299 -2.02 17.64 17.47
C ILE A 299 -0.53 17.52 17.77
N SER A 300 -0.16 16.66 18.73
CA SER A 300 1.25 16.45 19.11
C SER A 300 2.09 15.83 17.99
N LEU A 301 1.49 15.10 17.03
CA LEU A 301 2.22 14.51 15.89
C LEU A 301 2.91 15.58 15.02
N LEU A 302 2.36 16.79 14.94
CA LEU A 302 2.98 17.93 14.23
C LEU A 302 4.32 18.36 14.83
N PHE A 303 4.46 18.13 16.14
CA PHE A 303 5.55 18.67 16.94
C PHE A 303 6.43 17.59 17.54
N ARG A 304 6.21 16.32 17.19
CA ARG A 304 7.13 15.25 17.57
C ARG A 304 8.45 15.44 16.84
N LYS A 305 9.55 15.34 17.57
CA LYS A 305 10.91 15.46 17.06
C LYS A 305 11.34 14.14 16.41
N ASP A 306 12.04 14.25 15.29
CA ASP A 306 12.89 13.19 14.77
C ASP A 306 14.23 13.17 15.53
N ASP A 307 15.13 12.25 15.16
CA ASP A 307 16.45 12.10 15.79
C ASP A 307 17.38 13.30 15.55
N HIS A 308 16.97 14.26 14.72
CA HIS A 308 17.67 15.52 14.44
C HIS A 308 17.05 16.71 15.21
N ASP A 309 16.18 16.44 16.18
CA ASP A 309 15.40 17.45 16.91
C ASP A 309 14.54 18.34 15.98
N LYS A 310 14.13 17.83 14.81
CA LYS A 310 13.25 18.52 13.86
C LYS A 310 11.85 17.96 13.89
N THR A 311 10.86 18.82 13.68
CA THR A 311 9.46 18.41 13.61
C THR A 311 8.90 18.53 12.21
N SER A 312 7.86 17.76 11.91
CA SER A 312 7.12 17.88 10.65
C SER A 312 6.57 19.29 10.43
N PHE A 313 6.15 19.99 11.49
CA PHE A 313 5.75 21.40 11.44
C PHE A 313 6.89 22.31 10.97
N GLN A 314 8.11 22.13 11.50
CA GLN A 314 9.26 22.93 11.11
C GLN A 314 9.65 22.68 9.66
N TYR A 315 9.66 21.41 9.23
CA TYR A 315 9.91 21.06 7.84
C TYR A 315 8.85 21.66 6.89
N ALA A 316 7.56 21.50 7.22
CA ALA A 316 6.48 22.08 6.42
C ALA A 316 6.57 23.61 6.35
N CYS A 317 6.88 24.29 7.47
CA CYS A 317 7.04 25.75 7.47
C CYS A 317 8.20 26.23 6.61
N ARG A 318 9.29 25.46 6.55
CA ARG A 318 10.44 25.73 5.68
C ARG A 318 10.05 25.66 4.21
N ASP A 319 9.27 24.65 3.83
CA ASP A 319 8.99 24.33 2.42
C ASP A 319 7.77 25.09 1.86
N PHE A 320 6.74 25.33 2.68
CA PHE A 320 5.48 25.98 2.25
C PHE A 320 5.23 27.37 2.86
N GLY A 321 6.07 27.77 3.81
CA GLY A 321 5.91 29.02 4.57
C GLY A 321 4.94 28.89 5.74
N TYR A 322 5.30 29.53 6.86
CA TYR A 322 4.56 29.48 8.13
C TYR A 322 3.07 29.81 7.99
N GLN A 323 2.71 30.87 7.26
CA GLN A 323 1.31 31.31 7.14
C GLN A 323 0.44 30.26 6.43
N THR A 324 0.97 29.64 5.39
CA THR A 324 0.29 28.58 4.65
C THR A 324 0.05 27.36 5.53
N VAL A 325 1.09 26.92 6.25
CA VAL A 325 1.01 25.73 7.11
C VAL A 325 0.05 25.94 8.27
N VAL A 326 0.13 27.09 8.95
CA VAL A 326 -0.82 27.41 10.03
C VAL A 326 -2.24 27.46 9.52
N LYS A 327 -2.49 28.06 8.34
CA LYS A 327 -3.82 28.08 7.73
C LYS A 327 -4.35 26.66 7.51
N VAL A 328 -3.55 25.77 6.92
CA VAL A 328 -3.93 24.36 6.68
C VAL A 328 -4.24 23.62 7.98
N ILE A 329 -3.42 23.82 9.01
CA ILE A 329 -3.65 23.21 10.33
C ILE A 329 -4.97 23.71 10.92
N GLU A 330 -5.20 25.02 10.92
CA GLU A 330 -6.42 25.63 11.46
C GLU A 330 -7.67 25.15 10.72
N GLU A 331 -7.66 25.15 9.38
CA GLU A 331 -8.74 24.63 8.55
C GLU A 331 -9.02 23.15 8.86
N THR A 332 -7.97 22.34 8.96
CA THR A 332 -8.11 20.89 9.24
C THR A 332 -8.69 20.62 10.63
N VAL A 333 -8.30 21.40 11.63
CA VAL A 333 -8.88 21.28 12.97
C VAL A 333 -10.35 21.70 12.99
N VAL A 334 -10.70 22.80 12.32
CA VAL A 334 -12.09 23.28 12.18
C VAL A 334 -12.96 22.27 11.43
N ASP A 335 -12.47 21.73 10.32
CA ASP A 335 -13.17 20.69 9.56
C ASP A 335 -13.48 19.49 10.46
N HIS A 336 -12.50 19.02 11.25
CA HIS A 336 -12.70 17.90 12.17
C HIS A 336 -13.70 18.19 13.31
N HIS A 337 -13.79 19.43 13.78
CA HIS A 337 -14.82 19.83 14.73
C HIS A 337 -16.23 19.66 14.15
N HIS A 338 -16.45 20.14 12.92
CA HIS A 338 -17.74 20.04 12.26
C HIS A 338 -18.20 18.59 12.04
N PHE A 339 -17.28 17.64 11.86
CA PHE A 339 -17.62 16.23 11.74
C PHE A 339 -18.05 15.55 13.05
N ASN A 340 -17.65 16.08 14.21
CA ASN A 340 -17.90 15.46 15.51
C ASN A 340 -19.06 16.10 16.30
N ASP A 341 -19.47 17.34 15.97
CA ASP A 341 -20.55 18.05 16.67
C ASP A 341 -21.92 17.34 16.59
N ASP A 342 -22.09 16.40 15.66
CA ASP A 342 -23.30 15.59 15.50
C ASP A 342 -23.37 14.37 16.44
N LEU A 343 -22.31 14.10 17.24
CA LEU A 343 -22.21 12.97 18.16
C LEU A 343 -22.21 13.43 19.63
N ASP A 344 -23.39 13.77 20.13
CA ASP A 344 -23.87 13.82 21.54
C ASP A 344 -22.89 14.13 22.71
N ASP A 345 -23.14 15.28 23.34
CA ASP A 345 -23.20 15.58 24.79
C ASP A 345 -21.95 15.52 25.70
N ASP A 346 -20.76 15.23 25.19
CA ASP A 346 -19.54 15.45 26.00
C ASP A 346 -19.16 16.95 26.02
N ALA A 347 -19.54 17.62 27.10
CA ALA A 347 -19.21 19.03 27.40
C ALA A 347 -17.69 19.35 27.42
N ASP A 348 -16.85 18.31 27.41
CA ASP A 348 -15.42 18.39 27.15
C ASP A 348 -15.21 18.35 25.63
N GLY A 349 -15.28 19.50 24.96
CA GLY A 349 -15.11 19.61 23.51
C GLY A 349 -13.95 18.75 22.94
N PRO A 350 -13.98 18.41 21.64
CA PRO A 350 -13.32 17.22 21.07
C PRO A 350 -11.79 17.15 21.26
N TYR A 351 -11.16 18.27 21.63
CA TYR A 351 -9.78 18.32 22.07
C TYR A 351 -9.76 18.69 23.54
N ASN A 352 -9.33 17.75 24.39
CA ASN A 352 -8.93 18.08 25.75
C ASN A 352 -7.60 18.83 25.68
N ILE A 353 -7.67 20.11 25.29
CA ILE A 353 -6.54 20.98 25.02
C ILE A 353 -5.65 21.14 26.25
N VAL A 354 -6.24 21.06 27.45
CA VAL A 354 -5.54 21.02 28.71
C VAL A 354 -4.63 19.79 28.79
N ASN A 355 -5.17 18.61 28.48
CA ASN A 355 -4.39 17.39 28.43
C ASN A 355 -3.35 17.41 27.31
N ALA A 356 -3.66 17.98 26.14
CA ALA A 356 -2.68 18.16 25.06
C ALA A 356 -1.52 19.07 25.51
N LEU A 357 -1.83 20.18 26.19
CA LEU A 357 -0.83 21.11 26.74
C LEU A 357 0.06 20.43 27.79
N ILE A 358 -0.52 19.67 28.72
CA ILE A 358 0.25 18.91 29.72
C ILE A 358 1.13 17.85 29.04
N THR A 359 0.59 17.13 28.06
CA THR A 359 1.36 16.11 27.31
C THR A 359 2.54 16.75 26.60
N ALA A 360 2.30 17.83 25.86
CA ALA A 360 3.33 18.59 25.17
C ALA A 360 4.40 19.20 26.10
N ALA A 361 4.06 19.47 27.37
CA ALA A 361 5.00 20.03 28.34
C ALA A 361 5.83 18.96 29.09
N VAL A 362 5.39 17.70 29.10
CA VAL A 362 6.03 16.60 29.86
C VAL A 362 6.76 15.62 28.94
N ASP A 363 6.31 15.45 27.71
CA ASP A 363 6.89 14.51 26.75
C ASP A 363 8.12 15.14 26.07
N GLU A 364 9.31 14.57 26.33
CA GLU A 364 10.59 15.05 25.81
C GLU A 364 10.73 14.88 24.28
N ASP A 365 9.90 14.01 23.67
CA ASP A 365 9.84 13.84 22.22
C ASP A 365 9.04 14.96 21.55
N ILE A 366 8.27 15.76 22.30
CA ILE A 366 7.47 16.85 21.76
C ILE A 366 8.25 18.17 21.86
N HIS A 367 8.40 18.86 20.74
CA HIS A 367 9.05 20.16 20.69
C HIS A 367 8.21 21.25 21.40
N LEU A 368 8.89 22.19 22.06
CA LEU A 368 8.26 23.28 22.84
C LEU A 368 7.33 24.18 22.01
N ASP A 369 7.50 24.21 20.68
CA ASP A 369 6.60 24.90 19.76
C ASP A 369 5.15 24.42 19.91
N CYS A 370 4.91 23.16 20.30
CA CYS A 370 3.57 22.66 20.57
C CYS A 370 2.89 23.41 21.73
N VAL A 371 3.63 23.65 22.81
CA VAL A 371 3.15 24.41 23.97
C VAL A 371 2.80 25.84 23.57
N TYR A 372 3.70 26.51 22.83
CA TYR A 372 3.43 27.86 22.33
C TYR A 372 2.25 27.91 21.36
N PHE A 373 2.11 26.92 20.50
CA PHE A 373 0.99 26.80 19.57
C PHE A 373 -0.35 26.69 20.31
N LEU A 374 -0.43 25.78 21.28
CA LEU A 374 -1.64 25.57 22.10
C LEU A 374 -2.01 26.82 22.92
N LEU A 375 -1.03 27.49 23.53
CA LEU A 375 -1.26 28.74 24.26
C LEU A 375 -1.77 29.88 23.36
N ARG A 376 -1.27 29.97 22.12
CA ARG A 376 -1.72 30.97 21.15
C ARG A 376 -3.15 30.70 20.67
N ARG A 377 -3.48 29.44 20.44
CA ARG A 377 -4.83 29.02 20.02
C ARG A 377 -5.86 29.30 21.12
N GLN A 378 -5.49 29.08 22.38
CA GLN A 378 -6.39 29.30 23.51
C GLN A 378 -5.69 30.02 24.67
N PRO A 379 -5.63 31.36 24.67
CA PRO A 379 -4.87 32.12 25.66
C PRO A 379 -5.42 32.01 27.09
N ASP A 380 -6.70 31.63 27.27
CA ASP A 380 -7.32 31.45 28.59
C ASP A 380 -7.06 30.07 29.22
N ILE A 381 -6.34 29.18 28.53
CA ILE A 381 -6.14 27.78 28.95
C ILE A 381 -5.43 27.66 30.30
N LEU A 382 -4.46 28.54 30.58
CA LEU A 382 -3.74 28.55 31.85
C LEU A 382 -4.67 28.97 33.01
N GLN A 383 -5.58 29.91 32.79
CA GLN A 383 -6.57 30.31 33.78
C GLN A 383 -7.56 29.18 34.05
N LYS A 384 -8.00 28.46 32.99
CA LYS A 384 -8.86 27.28 33.12
C LYS A 384 -8.16 26.17 33.94
N LEU A 385 -6.90 25.88 33.63
CA LEU A 385 -6.07 24.94 34.37
C LEU A 385 -5.97 25.27 35.87
N LEU A 386 -5.66 26.52 36.19
CA LEU A 386 -5.55 26.98 37.57
C LEU A 386 -6.91 26.90 38.31
N SER A 387 -8.00 27.22 37.61
CA SER A 387 -9.35 27.14 38.16
C SER A 387 -9.75 25.69 38.47
N SER A 388 -9.45 24.75 37.57
CA SER A 388 -9.69 23.32 37.77
C SER A 388 -8.85 22.73 38.91
N ALA A 389 -7.58 23.11 39.01
CA ALA A 389 -6.69 22.66 40.09
C ALA A 389 -7.17 23.16 41.47
N SER A 390 -7.69 24.38 41.54
CA SER A 390 -8.29 24.94 42.76
C SER A 390 -9.49 24.12 43.23
N ILE A 391 -10.39 23.74 42.31
CA ILE A 391 -11.56 22.92 42.62
C ILE A 391 -11.17 21.54 43.15
N ILE A 392 -10.18 20.88 42.53
CA ILE A 392 -9.68 19.57 43.00
C ILE A 392 -9.06 19.69 44.39
N THR A 393 -8.29 20.75 44.65
CA THR A 393 -7.67 20.98 45.96
C THR A 393 -8.72 21.25 47.05
N MET A 394 -9.77 22.01 46.74
CA MET A 394 -10.90 22.24 47.65
C MET A 394 -11.71 20.97 47.91
N ALA A 395 -11.92 20.13 46.89
CA ALA A 395 -12.62 18.85 47.05
C ALA A 395 -11.81 17.85 47.90
N ALA A 396 -10.50 17.77 47.69
CA ALA A 396 -9.61 16.91 48.46
C ALA A 396 -9.51 17.33 49.94
N THR A 397 -9.44 18.64 50.20
CA THR A 397 -9.44 19.17 51.58
C THR A 397 -10.79 18.94 52.27
N ALA A 398 -11.91 19.15 51.59
CA ALA A 398 -13.24 18.84 52.13
C ALA A 398 -13.43 17.35 52.42
N ALA A 399 -12.91 16.45 51.56
CA ALA A 399 -12.95 15.01 51.79
C ALA A 399 -12.07 14.59 52.98
N ALA A 400 -10.89 15.18 53.14
CA ALA A 400 -10.03 14.94 54.30
C ALA A 400 -10.71 15.38 55.61
N ASP A 401 -11.38 16.53 55.60
CA ASP A 401 -12.13 17.02 56.77
C ASP A 401 -13.35 16.16 57.11
N MET A 402 -14.01 15.54 56.10
CA MET A 402 -15.10 14.58 56.36
C MET A 402 -14.61 13.25 56.94
N VAL A 403 -13.39 12.79 56.62
CA VAL A 403 -12.81 11.57 57.21
C VAL A 403 -12.43 11.78 58.69
N VAL A 404 -12.06 13.01 59.07
CA VAL A 404 -11.75 13.35 60.48
C VAL A 404 -13.01 13.31 61.36
N PHE A 405 -14.21 13.51 60.82
CA PHE A 405 -15.45 13.48 61.60
C PHE A 405 -16.07 12.09 61.83
N ASN A 406 -15.57 11.04 61.18
CA ASN A 406 -16.15 9.68 61.30
C ASN A 406 -15.29 8.69 62.11
N SER A 407 -14.24 9.16 62.80
CA SER A 407 -13.37 8.32 63.65
C SER A 407 -13.80 8.22 65.13
N ASN A 408 -14.96 8.77 65.51
CA ASN A 408 -15.52 8.60 66.85
C ASN A 408 -16.81 7.77 66.81
N ASN A 409 -16.66 6.45 66.99
CA ASN A 409 -17.64 5.42 67.39
C ASN A 409 -17.77 4.27 66.39
N ASN A 410 -16.94 3.23 66.54
CA ASN A 410 -17.41 2.02 67.24
C ASN A 410 -16.30 0.98 67.33
N ASP A 411 -16.06 0.62 68.58
CA ASP A 411 -15.28 -0.49 69.08
C ASP A 411 -15.91 -1.81 68.60
N ILE A 412 -15.46 -2.36 67.47
CA ILE A 412 -15.78 -3.73 67.07
C ILE A 412 -14.48 -4.48 66.80
N SER A 413 -14.08 -5.21 67.84
CA SER A 413 -12.99 -6.18 67.89
C SER A 413 -12.89 -7.11 66.66
N PRO A 414 -11.73 -7.21 65.99
CA PRO A 414 -11.51 -8.26 65.01
C PRO A 414 -11.13 -9.56 65.71
N LYS A 415 -12.04 -10.55 65.65
CA LYS A 415 -11.74 -11.96 65.94
C LYS A 415 -10.64 -12.44 64.99
N LYS A 416 -9.47 -12.75 65.56
CA LYS A 416 -8.37 -13.50 64.94
C LYS A 416 -8.90 -14.74 64.22
N ARG A 417 -8.89 -14.74 62.89
CA ARG A 417 -9.08 -15.96 62.09
C ARG A 417 -7.76 -16.32 61.42
N LYS A 418 -7.13 -17.34 61.99
CA LYS A 418 -5.90 -18.01 61.55
C LYS A 418 -6.28 -18.98 60.43
N ARG A 419 -5.71 -18.83 59.23
CA ARG A 419 -5.62 -19.87 58.17
C ARG A 419 -4.98 -19.22 56.94
N LYS A 420 -4.16 -19.87 56.13
CA LYS A 420 -3.27 -21.04 56.21
C LYS A 420 -2.57 -20.94 54.85
N GLU A 421 -1.24 -20.90 54.84
CA GLU A 421 -0.47 -21.00 53.61
C GLU A 421 -0.84 -22.30 52.88
N GLN A 422 -1.14 -22.16 51.59
CA GLN A 422 -1.03 -23.24 50.63
C GLN A 422 -0.17 -22.76 49.48
N ALA A 423 1.01 -23.35 49.42
CA ALA A 423 1.83 -23.46 48.23
C ALA A 423 1.20 -24.48 47.28
N GLU A 424 1.34 -24.23 45.98
CA GLU A 424 1.36 -25.11 44.81
C GLU A 424 1.26 -24.14 43.60
N GLY A 425 2.07 -24.16 42.53
CA GLY A 425 2.90 -25.23 41.99
C GLY A 425 2.43 -25.54 40.57
N LEU A 426 2.89 -24.76 39.57
CA LEU A 426 3.21 -25.09 38.17
C LEU A 426 3.20 -23.84 37.29
#